data_AF-A0A7V1EEA8-F1
#
_entry.id   AF-A0A7V1EEA8-F1
#
_cell.length_a   1.000
_cell.length_b   1.000
_cell.length_c   1.000
_cell.angle_alpha   90.00
_cell.angle_beta   90.00
_cell.angle_gamma   90.00
#
_symmetry.space_group_name_H-M   'P 1'
#
loop_
_entity.id
_entity.type
_entity.pdbx_description
1 polymer ?
#
loop_
_entity_poly.entity_id
_entity_poly.type
_entity_poly.pdbx_seq_one_letter_code
_entity_poly.pdbx_strand_id
1 'polypeptide(L)'
;MVQTISDSLIKYGKVKRGYLGVNIQDITPEIARNLKLDENFMGVIIADLASGGPAERFGLEQGDIVIMFDSKPIESSAQLRNMVAVTGPGKLVEIRVLRGDEELGIRVRIGGLERSKKLGMARKTEDPSGLAVEKVTPEIAKKIGIRKVTGIFVT
;
A
#
# COMPACT_ATOMS: atom_id res chain seq x y z
N MET A 1 25.38 7.38 -3.43
CA MET A 1 24.15 7.90 -2.79
C MET A 1 23.74 7.01 -1.61
N VAL A 2 24.37 7.16 -0.44
CA VAL A 2 24.15 6.27 0.74
C VAL A 2 24.04 7.03 2.07
N GLN A 3 23.93 8.37 2.07
CA GLN A 3 24.12 9.16 3.29
C GLN A 3 22.84 9.59 4.01
N THR A 4 21.66 9.48 3.40
CA THR A 4 20.41 10.00 4.01
C THR A 4 19.77 9.04 5.03
N ILE A 5 20.19 7.77 5.05
CA ILE A 5 19.60 6.72 5.92
C ILE A 5 20.19 6.72 7.34
N SER A 6 21.42 7.20 7.52
CA SER A 6 22.15 7.10 8.80
C SER A 6 21.61 8.05 9.87
N ASP A 7 21.13 9.23 9.47
CA ASP A 7 20.66 10.25 10.43
C ASP A 7 19.37 9.84 11.16
N SER A 8 18.54 9.02 10.50
CA SER A 8 17.28 8.52 11.07
C SER A 8 17.45 7.36 12.06
N LEU A 9 18.62 6.71 12.10
CA LEU A 9 18.89 5.57 12.97
C LEU A 9 19.34 5.99 14.38
N ILE A 10 19.94 7.17 14.52
CA ILE A 10 20.60 7.59 15.76
C ILE A 10 19.66 8.34 16.72
N LYS A 11 18.55 8.93 16.23
CA LYS A 11 17.75 9.86 17.04
C LYS A 11 16.46 9.29 17.67
N TYR A 12 15.88 8.19 17.14
CA TYR A 12 14.54 7.73 17.59
C TYR A 12 14.31 6.22 17.71
N GLY A 13 15.30 5.36 17.42
CA GLY A 13 15.18 3.90 17.66
C GLY A 13 14.06 3.16 16.91
N LYS A 14 13.26 3.83 16.05
CA LYS A 14 12.18 3.27 15.22
C LYS A 14 12.00 4.10 13.94
N VAL A 15 12.15 3.47 12.77
CA VAL A 15 11.91 4.13 11.46
C VAL A 15 10.40 4.18 11.20
N LYS A 16 9.76 5.31 11.49
CA LYS A 16 8.35 5.55 11.18
C LYS A 16 8.17 5.79 9.68
N ARG A 17 7.95 4.71 8.91
CA ARG A 17 7.70 4.78 7.47
C ARG A 17 6.27 5.25 7.19
N GLY A 18 6.15 6.18 6.24
CA GLY A 18 4.85 6.55 5.69
C GLY A 18 4.18 5.39 4.96
N TYR A 19 2.86 5.38 4.97
CA TYR A 19 2.02 4.36 4.34
C TYR A 19 0.84 5.02 3.65
N LEU A 20 0.76 4.84 2.33
CA LEU A 20 -0.33 5.33 1.49
C LEU A 20 -1.45 4.28 1.31
N GLY A 21 -1.12 2.99 1.42
CA GLY A 21 -2.11 1.90 1.27
C GLY A 21 -2.55 1.68 -0.17
N VAL A 22 -1.59 1.74 -1.10
CA VAL A 22 -1.81 1.46 -2.53
C VAL A 22 -0.86 0.36 -2.98
N ASN A 23 -1.36 -0.49 -3.85
CA ASN A 23 -0.58 -1.38 -4.69
C ASN A 23 -0.36 -0.66 -6.02
N ILE A 24 0.92 -0.47 -6.36
CA ILE A 24 1.33 0.35 -7.50
C ILE A 24 2.15 -0.50 -8.48
N GLN A 25 2.02 -0.18 -9.76
CA GLN A 25 2.79 -0.80 -10.84
C GLN A 25 3.35 0.28 -11.77
N ASP A 26 4.53 0.03 -12.32
CA ASP A 26 5.10 0.90 -13.36
C ASP A 26 4.29 0.77 -14.65
N ILE A 27 4.16 1.88 -15.39
CA ILE A 27 3.53 1.87 -16.70
C ILE A 27 4.53 1.32 -17.71
N THR A 28 4.23 0.17 -18.30
CA THR A 28 4.98 -0.37 -19.44
C THR A 28 4.45 0.23 -20.74
N PRO A 29 5.23 0.20 -21.84
CA PRO A 29 4.78 0.68 -23.15
C PRO A 29 3.48 -0.01 -23.61
N GLU A 30 3.30 -1.28 -23.23
CA GLU A 30 2.08 -2.02 -23.52
C GLU A 30 0.87 -1.45 -22.78
N ILE A 31 1.02 -1.12 -21.49
CA ILE A 31 -0.03 -0.50 -20.68
C ILE A 31 -0.34 0.90 -21.20
N ALA A 32 0.67 1.71 -21.50
CA ALA A 32 0.50 3.06 -22.06
C ALA A 32 -0.33 3.05 -23.34
N ARG A 33 -0.02 2.14 -24.29
CA ARG A 33 -0.79 1.99 -25.54
C ARG A 33 -2.26 1.62 -25.29
N ASN A 34 -2.53 0.73 -24.34
CA ASN A 34 -3.90 0.34 -23.98
C ASN A 34 -4.68 1.52 -23.37
N LEU A 35 -3.99 2.40 -22.65
CA LEU A 35 -4.57 3.59 -22.03
C LEU A 35 -4.58 4.81 -22.96
N LYS A 36 -4.18 4.66 -24.23
CA LYS A 36 -4.02 5.74 -25.22
C LYS A 36 -3.08 6.86 -24.76
N LEU A 37 -2.12 6.52 -23.92
CA LEU A 37 -1.06 7.40 -23.47
C LEU A 37 0.15 7.30 -24.41
N ASP A 38 1.02 8.30 -24.33
CA ASP A 38 2.28 8.32 -25.05
C ASP A 38 3.14 7.10 -24.67
N GLU A 39 3.88 6.50 -25.63
CA GLU A 39 4.69 5.31 -25.33
C GLU A 39 5.82 5.60 -24.34
N ASN A 40 6.19 6.87 -24.20
CA ASN A 40 7.16 7.37 -23.23
C ASN A 40 6.50 7.97 -21.99
N PHE A 41 5.21 7.71 -21.76
CA PHE A 41 4.49 8.24 -20.61
C PHE A 41 5.09 7.69 -19.31
N MET A 42 5.67 8.58 -18.53
CA MET A 42 6.26 8.26 -17.23
C MET A 42 5.22 8.45 -16.14
N GLY A 43 4.92 7.39 -15.42
CA GLY A 43 3.92 7.40 -14.37
C GLY A 43 3.73 6.04 -13.74
N VAL A 44 2.87 6.01 -12.73
CA VAL A 44 2.65 4.81 -11.92
C VAL A 44 1.16 4.55 -11.80
N ILE A 45 0.70 3.40 -12.27
CA ILE A 45 -0.69 3.03 -12.17
C ILE A 45 -1.00 2.40 -10.80
N ILE A 46 -2.13 2.80 -10.20
CA ILE A 46 -2.66 2.18 -9.00
C ILE A 46 -3.39 0.90 -9.40
N ALA A 47 -2.77 -0.24 -9.08
CA ALA A 47 -3.29 -1.56 -9.39
C ALA A 47 -4.42 -1.97 -8.45
N ASP A 48 -4.32 -1.58 -7.18
CA ASP A 48 -5.28 -1.93 -6.12
C ASP A 48 -5.06 -1.02 -4.89
N LEU A 49 -6.08 -0.89 -4.03
CA LEU A 49 -5.99 -0.10 -2.81
C LEU A 49 -6.31 -0.96 -1.58
N ALA A 50 -5.60 -0.69 -0.49
CA ALA A 50 -5.92 -1.32 0.78
C ALA A 50 -7.24 -0.75 1.34
N SER A 51 -8.22 -1.61 1.58
CA SER A 51 -9.54 -1.19 2.09
C SER A 51 -9.46 -0.45 3.43
N GLY A 52 -10.00 0.76 3.50
CA GLY A 52 -9.86 1.69 4.62
C GLY A 52 -8.47 2.31 4.77
N GLY A 53 -7.61 2.15 3.76
CA GLY A 53 -6.33 2.82 3.67
C GLY A 53 -6.48 4.34 3.56
N PRO A 54 -5.40 5.10 3.76
CA PRO A 54 -5.43 6.54 3.56
C PRO A 54 -5.69 6.90 2.08
N ALA A 55 -5.20 6.15 1.11
CA ALA A 55 -5.49 6.45 -0.30
C ALA A 55 -6.99 6.36 -0.63
N GLU A 56 -7.64 5.24 -0.32
CA GLU A 56 -9.08 5.05 -0.55
C GLU A 56 -9.92 6.11 0.17
N ARG A 57 -9.59 6.42 1.44
CA ARG A 57 -10.34 7.42 2.23
C ARG A 57 -10.28 8.84 1.69
N PHE A 58 -9.24 9.16 0.93
CA PHE A 58 -9.04 10.49 0.38
C PHE A 58 -9.41 10.57 -1.12
N GLY A 59 -10.05 9.51 -1.67
CA GLY A 59 -10.63 9.54 -3.02
C GLY A 59 -9.71 9.06 -4.15
N LEU A 60 -8.59 8.39 -3.81
CA LEU A 60 -7.84 7.63 -4.81
C LEU A 60 -8.58 6.34 -5.16
N GLU A 61 -8.52 5.98 -6.44
CA GLU A 61 -9.24 4.85 -7.00
C GLU A 61 -8.30 3.93 -7.80
N GLN A 62 -8.77 2.71 -8.04
CA GLN A 62 -8.05 1.75 -8.86
C GLN A 62 -8.03 2.23 -10.31
N GLY A 63 -6.88 2.12 -10.97
CA GLY A 63 -6.70 2.61 -12.33
C GLY A 63 -6.26 4.07 -12.43
N ASP A 64 -6.20 4.80 -11.31
CA ASP A 64 -5.58 6.12 -11.27
C ASP A 64 -4.10 6.04 -11.61
N ILE A 65 -3.62 6.96 -12.43
CA ILE A 65 -2.22 7.03 -12.84
C ILE A 65 -1.56 8.20 -12.13
N VAL A 66 -0.68 7.90 -11.17
CA VAL A 66 0.07 8.90 -10.43
C VAL A 66 1.17 9.48 -11.31
N ILE A 67 1.08 10.78 -11.59
CA ILE A 67 2.08 11.54 -12.35
C ILE A 67 2.95 12.42 -11.45
N MET A 68 2.42 12.83 -10.30
CA MET A 68 3.12 13.73 -9.39
C MET A 68 2.79 13.45 -7.92
N PHE A 69 3.77 13.58 -7.05
CA PHE A 69 3.64 13.42 -5.60
C PHE A 69 4.41 14.52 -4.87
N ASP A 70 3.76 15.25 -3.96
CA ASP A 70 4.35 16.36 -3.19
C ASP A 70 5.05 17.38 -4.12
N SER A 71 4.37 17.74 -5.21
CA SER A 71 4.86 18.64 -6.27
C SER A 71 6.10 18.16 -7.03
N LYS A 72 6.44 16.86 -6.95
CA LYS A 72 7.56 16.25 -7.65
C LYS A 72 7.07 15.18 -8.64
N PRO A 73 7.53 15.23 -9.91
CA PRO A 73 7.13 14.23 -10.90
C PRO A 73 7.61 12.84 -10.49
N ILE A 74 6.79 11.83 -10.80
CA ILE A 74 7.08 10.43 -10.53
C ILE A 74 7.30 9.71 -11.85
N GLU A 75 8.45 9.05 -11.96
CA GLU A 75 8.81 8.31 -13.17
C GLU A 75 8.70 6.79 -12.96
N SER A 76 8.74 6.33 -11.70
CA SER A 76 8.67 4.90 -11.38
C SER A 76 8.00 4.61 -10.03
N SER A 77 7.41 3.41 -9.92
CA SER A 77 6.80 2.89 -8.69
C SER A 77 7.79 2.86 -7.53
N ALA A 78 9.08 2.61 -7.81
CA ALA A 78 10.13 2.61 -6.80
C ALA A 78 10.37 4.01 -6.22
N GLN A 79 10.32 5.04 -7.06
CA GLN A 79 10.45 6.43 -6.64
C GLN A 79 9.29 6.84 -5.75
N LEU A 80 8.06 6.56 -6.17
CA LEU A 80 6.85 6.85 -5.38
C LEU A 80 6.88 6.18 -4.00
N ARG A 81 7.22 4.88 -3.98
CA ARG A 81 7.34 4.11 -2.73
C ARG A 81 8.38 4.72 -1.78
N ASN A 82 9.54 5.14 -2.28
CA ASN A 82 10.58 5.77 -1.49
C ASN A 82 10.13 7.14 -0.96
N MET A 83 9.49 7.96 -1.80
CA MET A 83 8.99 9.26 -1.39
C MET A 83 7.95 9.14 -0.28
N VAL A 84 6.96 8.25 -0.43
CA VAL A 84 5.96 7.96 0.61
C VAL A 84 6.63 7.49 1.91
N ALA A 85 7.65 6.64 1.83
CA ALA A 85 8.37 6.16 3.00
C ALA A 85 9.08 7.29 3.76
N VAL A 86 9.63 8.28 3.05
CA VAL A 86 10.37 9.43 3.60
C VAL A 86 9.45 10.53 4.13
N THR A 87 8.28 10.75 3.51
CA THR A 87 7.31 11.81 3.89
C THR A 87 6.83 11.71 5.34
N GLY A 88 6.96 10.54 5.97
CA GLY A 88 6.58 10.31 7.35
C GLY A 88 5.05 10.28 7.55
N PRO A 89 4.55 9.57 8.59
CA PRO A 89 3.12 9.50 8.85
C PRO A 89 2.56 10.83 9.38
N GLY A 90 1.36 11.16 8.94
CA GLY A 90 0.57 12.31 9.42
C GLY A 90 0.69 13.57 8.56
N LYS A 91 1.63 13.63 7.61
CA LYS A 91 1.76 14.74 6.66
C LYS A 91 0.63 14.69 5.62
N LEU A 92 0.11 15.86 5.25
CA LEU A 92 -0.76 16.02 4.10
C LEU A 92 0.10 16.26 2.86
N VAL A 93 -0.08 15.47 1.81
CA VAL A 93 0.63 15.61 0.53
C VAL A 93 -0.36 15.77 -0.60
N GLU A 94 0.02 16.54 -1.61
CA GLU A 94 -0.73 16.65 -2.85
C GLU A 94 -0.23 15.60 -3.83
N ILE A 95 -1.15 14.85 -4.41
CA ILE A 95 -0.90 13.82 -5.41
C ILE A 95 -1.70 14.22 -6.65
N ARG A 96 -1.03 14.32 -7.80
CA ARG A 96 -1.74 14.46 -9.08
C ARG A 96 -1.86 13.11 -9.73
N VAL A 97 -3.09 12.77 -10.09
CA VAL A 97 -3.45 11.55 -10.78
C VAL A 97 -4.13 11.87 -12.10
N LEU A 98 -3.91 11.02 -13.10
CA LEU A 98 -4.67 11.02 -14.34
C LEU A 98 -5.73 9.92 -14.24
N ARG A 99 -7.00 10.30 -14.37
CA ARG A 99 -8.15 9.41 -14.32
C ARG A 99 -8.90 9.51 -15.64
N GLY A 100 -8.72 8.48 -16.48
CA GLY A 100 -9.15 8.57 -17.87
C GLY A 100 -8.32 9.64 -18.60
N ASP A 101 -8.96 10.75 -18.96
CA ASP A 101 -8.33 11.88 -19.67
C ASP A 101 -8.18 13.13 -18.77
N GLU A 102 -8.66 13.06 -17.53
CA GLU A 102 -8.68 14.21 -16.61
C GLU A 102 -7.57 14.13 -15.56
N GLU A 103 -6.84 15.23 -15.38
CA GLU A 103 -5.86 15.40 -14.30
C GLU A 103 -6.55 15.89 -13.02
N LEU A 104 -6.48 15.09 -11.97
CA LEU A 104 -7.07 15.39 -10.66
C LEU A 104 -5.99 15.59 -9.60
N GLY A 105 -6.09 16.67 -8.83
CA GLY A 105 -5.24 16.95 -7.68
C GLY A 105 -5.91 16.50 -6.38
N ILE A 106 -5.38 15.46 -5.75
CA ILE A 106 -5.94 14.87 -4.53
C ILE A 106 -4.97 15.09 -3.37
N ARG A 107 -5.45 15.70 -2.28
CA ARG A 107 -4.66 15.91 -1.06
C ARG A 107 -4.87 14.74 -0.10
N VAL A 108 -3.87 13.87 0.03
CA VAL A 108 -3.94 12.65 0.84
C VAL A 108 -3.11 12.80 2.11
N ARG A 109 -3.64 12.34 3.24
CA ARG A 109 -2.87 12.26 4.49
C ARG A 109 -2.15 10.92 4.59
N ILE A 110 -0.81 10.96 4.66
CA ILE A 110 0.00 9.75 4.79
C ILE A 110 -0.26 9.07 6.13
N GLY A 111 -0.60 7.78 6.11
CA GLY A 111 -0.76 6.95 7.30
C GLY A 111 0.59 6.44 7.82
N GLY A 112 0.59 5.83 9.00
CA GLY A 112 1.74 5.08 9.51
C GLY A 112 1.59 3.58 9.26
N LEU A 113 2.64 2.94 8.73
CA LEU A 113 2.65 1.50 8.45
C LEU A 113 2.35 0.65 9.71
N GLU A 114 2.80 1.11 10.88
CA GLU A 114 2.53 0.43 12.16
C GLU A 114 1.04 0.46 12.53
N ARG A 115 0.34 1.58 12.21
CA ARG A 115 -1.09 1.73 12.46
C ARG A 115 -1.91 0.93 11.47
N SER A 116 -1.49 0.85 10.20
CA SER A 116 -2.20 0.06 9.19
C SER A 116 -2.06 -1.44 9.40
N LYS A 117 -0.92 -1.96 9.90
CA LYS A 117 -0.83 -3.38 10.32
C LYS A 117 -1.84 -3.73 11.41
N LYS A 118 -2.01 -2.86 12.41
CA LYS A 118 -3.03 -3.04 13.46
C LYS A 118 -4.46 -2.95 12.90
N LEU A 119 -4.72 -2.03 11.97
CA LEU A 119 -6.04 -1.83 11.38
C LEU A 119 -6.43 -2.94 10.38
N GLY A 120 -5.48 -3.42 9.58
CA GLY A 120 -5.67 -4.53 8.65
C GLY A 120 -5.80 -5.89 9.35
N MET A 121 -5.24 -6.04 10.56
CA MET A 121 -5.51 -7.20 11.42
C MET A 121 -6.90 -7.15 12.04
N ALA A 122 -7.44 -5.97 12.34
CA ALA A 122 -8.78 -5.83 12.93
C ALA A 122 -9.93 -6.00 11.90
N ARG A 123 -9.66 -5.81 10.60
CA ARG A 123 -10.68 -5.85 9.54
C ARG A 123 -10.77 -7.19 8.79
N LYS A 124 -9.89 -8.16 9.09
CA LYS A 124 -9.86 -9.48 8.43
C LYS A 124 -10.65 -10.53 9.21
N THR A 125 -11.82 -10.17 9.75
CA THR A 125 -12.67 -11.08 10.53
C THR A 125 -14.16 -10.94 10.20
N GLU A 126 -14.50 -10.37 9.04
CA GLU A 126 -15.90 -10.21 8.64
C GLU A 126 -16.17 -10.88 7.28
N ASP A 127 -15.73 -12.14 7.15
CA ASP A 127 -16.38 -13.09 6.26
C ASP A 127 -17.46 -13.82 7.08
N PRO A 128 -18.75 -13.80 6.70
CA PRO A 128 -19.82 -14.49 7.44
C PRO A 128 -19.78 -16.03 7.33
N SER A 129 -18.68 -16.60 6.84
CA SER A 129 -18.45 -18.04 6.78
C SER A 129 -17.51 -18.42 7.92
N GLY A 130 -18.07 -18.88 9.04
CA GLY A 130 -17.39 -19.13 10.32
C GLY A 130 -16.29 -20.20 10.33
N LEU A 131 -15.19 -19.99 9.60
CA LEU A 131 -13.91 -20.67 9.81
C LEU A 131 -12.85 -19.64 10.21
N ALA A 132 -12.83 -19.32 11.51
CA ALA A 132 -11.73 -18.61 12.12
C ALA A 132 -10.50 -19.54 12.18
N VAL A 133 -9.59 -19.42 11.21
CA VAL A 133 -8.23 -19.93 11.38
C VAL A 133 -7.42 -18.89 12.14
N GLU A 134 -7.56 -18.94 13.46
CA GLU A 134 -6.66 -18.24 14.37
C GLU A 134 -5.23 -18.74 14.12
N LYS A 135 -4.30 -17.81 13.83
CA LYS A 135 -2.89 -18.15 13.65
C LYS A 135 -2.37 -18.75 14.96
N VAL A 136 -2.16 -20.06 14.96
CA VAL A 136 -1.53 -20.81 16.04
C VAL A 136 -0.18 -20.17 16.36
N THR A 137 -0.17 -19.39 17.44
CA THR A 137 1.06 -18.90 18.05
C THR A 137 1.75 -20.12 18.68
N PRO A 138 3.08 -20.27 18.59
CA PRO A 138 3.79 -21.48 19.03
C PRO A 138 3.63 -21.86 20.51
N GLU A 139 2.95 -21.06 21.34
CA GLU A 139 2.62 -21.43 22.72
C GLU A 139 1.45 -22.43 22.84
N ILE A 140 0.55 -22.53 21.85
CA ILE A 140 -0.65 -23.39 21.95
C ILE A 140 -0.38 -24.84 21.54
N ALA A 141 0.62 -25.08 20.70
CA ALA A 141 0.93 -26.40 20.13
C ALA A 141 1.40 -27.46 21.15
N LYS A 142 1.72 -27.07 22.40
CA LYS A 142 2.24 -28.00 23.42
C LYS A 142 1.14 -28.65 24.27
N LYS A 143 -0.12 -28.20 24.19
CA LYS A 143 -1.19 -28.65 25.10
C LYS A 143 -2.26 -29.55 24.49
N ILE A 144 -2.17 -29.85 23.19
CA ILE A 144 -3.17 -30.68 22.51
C ILE A 144 -2.45 -31.77 21.74
N GLY A 145 -2.15 -32.86 22.47
CA GLY A 145 -1.58 -34.06 21.89
C GLY A 145 -2.59 -34.75 20.98
N ILE A 146 -2.53 -34.46 19.68
CA ILE A 146 -3.34 -35.16 18.68
C ILE A 146 -2.45 -35.60 17.51
N ARG A 147 -2.40 -36.92 17.34
CA ARG A 147 -1.82 -37.64 16.19
C ARG A 147 -2.76 -37.47 14.99
N LYS A 148 -2.20 -37.14 13.82
CA LYS A 148 -2.76 -37.21 12.44
C LYS A 148 -4.25 -37.58 12.29
N VAL A 149 -4.99 -36.82 11.48
CA VAL A 149 -5.88 -37.36 10.41
C VAL A 149 -6.19 -36.32 9.33
N THR A 150 -6.23 -36.84 8.10
CA THR A 150 -6.47 -36.23 6.79
C THR A 150 -7.97 -36.01 6.55
N GLY A 151 -8.37 -34.94 5.86
CA GLY A 151 -9.66 -34.86 5.14
C GLY A 151 -10.37 -33.50 5.19
N ILE A 152 -11.01 -33.13 4.07
CA ILE A 152 -11.86 -31.94 3.89
C ILE A 152 -13.31 -32.42 3.76
N PHE A 153 -14.25 -31.76 4.44
CA PHE A 153 -15.69 -31.87 4.18
C PHE A 153 -16.25 -30.50 3.80
N VAL A 154 -17.02 -30.45 2.70
CA VAL A 154 -17.74 -29.28 2.21
C VAL A 154 -19.24 -29.55 2.37
N THR A 155 -19.98 -28.57 2.86
CA THR A 155 -21.44 -28.45 2.71
C THR A 155 -21.75 -27.01 2.37
#